data_AF-S2EVD6-F1
#
_entry.id   AF-S2EVD6-F1
#
_cell.length_a   1.000
_cell.length_b   1.000
_cell.length_c   1.000
_cell.angle_alpha   90.00
_cell.angle_beta   90.00
_cell.angle_gamma   90.00
#
_symmetry.space_group_name_H-M   'P 1'
#
loop_
_entity.id
_entity.type
_entity.pdbx_description
1 polymer ?
#
loop_
_entity_poly.entity_id
_entity_poly.type
_entity_poly.pdbx_seq_one_letter_code
_entity_poly.pdbx_strand_id
1 'polypeptide(L)'
;DLDGNVVANGNTLKNLRDTNIKNSSWFQNALNHRNKDYGFEMINEEIKGFTKIVFYCNVYQDNTGSEIPIGILGIVFNWSKFIHCIFNETPLYDDELDSTSLFIFDSNGNKLAEINKLKNDITYKELSKSFGKKKNFETTMIFDSTVTLGHAQSVGYEKFFTGWHSVIIQSQKSC
;
A
#
# COMPACT_ATOMS: atom_id res chain seq x y z
N ASP A 1 9.61 19.63 -11.59
CA ASP A 1 9.27 20.95 -11.03
C ASP A 1 7.76 21.02 -10.84
N LEU A 2 7.18 22.19 -10.58
CA LEU A 2 5.72 22.34 -10.45
C LEU A 2 4.96 22.25 -11.79
N ASP A 3 5.64 22.45 -12.92
CA ASP A 3 5.06 22.32 -14.26
C ASP A 3 5.07 20.87 -14.77
N GLY A 4 5.57 19.94 -13.96
CA GLY A 4 5.66 18.52 -14.28
C GLY A 4 6.88 18.15 -15.11
N ASN A 5 7.82 19.07 -15.36
CA ASN A 5 9.07 18.71 -16.03
C ASN A 5 9.96 17.94 -15.07
N VAL A 6 10.48 16.81 -15.53
CA VAL A 6 11.41 16.00 -14.76
C VAL A 6 12.80 16.63 -14.84
N VAL A 7 13.22 17.24 -13.72
CA VAL A 7 14.52 17.93 -13.59
C VAL A 7 15.66 17.00 -13.17
N ALA A 8 15.32 15.90 -12.51
CA ALA A 8 16.26 14.87 -12.05
C ALA A 8 15.56 13.52 -11.97
N ASN A 9 16.32 12.44 -12.15
CA ASN A 9 15.81 11.07 -12.08
C ASN A 9 16.93 10.12 -11.66
N GLY A 10 16.64 9.23 -10.70
CA GLY A 10 17.60 8.23 -10.20
C GLY A 10 17.67 6.95 -11.03
N ASN A 11 16.78 6.75 -12.00
CA ASN A 11 16.81 5.56 -12.85
C ASN A 11 17.90 5.68 -13.92
N THR A 12 18.96 4.89 -13.77
CA THR A 12 20.11 4.85 -14.68
C THR A 12 19.81 4.17 -16.01
N LEU A 13 18.78 3.31 -16.08
CA LEU A 13 18.39 2.58 -17.29
C LEU A 13 17.47 3.39 -18.21
N LYS A 14 16.77 4.38 -17.65
CA LYS A 14 15.85 5.24 -18.41
C LYS A 14 16.02 6.68 -17.99
N ASN A 15 16.63 7.49 -18.85
CA ASN A 15 16.68 8.92 -18.63
C ASN A 15 15.28 9.52 -18.85
N LEU A 16 14.69 10.04 -17.76
CA LEU A 16 13.42 10.74 -17.80
C LEU A 16 13.59 12.27 -17.85
N ARG A 17 14.83 12.77 -17.86
CA ARG A 17 15.10 14.20 -17.98
C ARG A 17 14.43 14.75 -19.23
N ASP A 18 13.82 15.93 -19.10
CA ASP A 18 13.09 16.63 -20.16
C ASP A 18 11.77 15.97 -20.58
N THR A 19 11.32 14.93 -19.86
CA THR A 19 9.93 14.46 -19.97
C THR A 19 9.01 15.28 -19.08
N ASN A 20 7.74 15.36 -19.46
CA ASN A 20 6.72 16.02 -18.66
C ASN A 20 5.70 14.99 -18.15
N ILE A 21 5.50 14.97 -16.83
CA ILE A 21 4.61 14.07 -16.12
C ILE A 21 3.38 14.78 -15.52
N LYS A 22 3.12 16.02 -15.94
CA LYS A 22 2.03 16.86 -15.40
C LYS A 22 0.68 16.15 -15.41
N ASN A 23 0.42 15.35 -16.44
CA ASN A 23 -0.88 14.67 -16.58
C ASN A 23 -0.97 13.34 -15.81
N SER A 24 0.07 12.94 -15.07
CA SER A 24 -0.01 11.76 -14.21
C SER A 24 -0.82 12.08 -12.95
N SER A 25 -1.71 11.17 -12.57
CA SER A 25 -2.62 11.34 -11.43
C SER A 25 -1.87 11.60 -10.13
N TRP A 26 -0.80 10.85 -9.86
CA TRP A 26 0.02 11.02 -8.66
C TRP A 26 0.67 12.39 -8.59
N PHE A 27 1.08 12.96 -9.72
CA PHE A 27 1.69 14.28 -9.75
C PHE A 27 0.65 15.38 -9.48
N GLN A 28 -0.56 15.25 -10.05
CA GLN A 28 -1.69 16.15 -9.75
C GLN A 28 -2.12 16.05 -8.29
N ASN A 29 -2.18 14.83 -7.74
CA ASN A 29 -2.49 14.61 -6.33
C ASN A 29 -1.42 15.21 -5.42
N ALA A 30 -0.14 15.07 -5.77
CA ALA A 30 0.96 15.71 -5.04
C ALA A 30 0.85 17.25 -5.06
N LEU A 31 0.54 17.86 -6.21
CA LEU A 31 0.33 19.32 -6.31
C LEU A 31 -0.81 19.83 -5.41
N ASN A 32 -1.89 19.06 -5.31
CA ASN A 32 -3.04 19.39 -4.46
C ASN A 32 -2.76 19.10 -2.98
N HIS A 33 -1.78 18.25 -2.68
CA HIS A 33 -1.38 17.89 -1.33
C HIS A 33 -0.47 18.97 -0.74
N ARG A 34 -1.03 20.09 -0.27
CA ARG A 34 -0.27 21.27 0.20
C ARG A 34 0.34 21.14 1.60
N ASN A 35 0.29 19.98 2.23
CA ASN A 35 0.92 19.76 3.52
C ASN A 35 2.41 19.37 3.36
N LYS A 36 3.22 19.64 4.39
CA LYS A 36 4.65 19.30 4.44
C LYS A 36 4.92 17.79 4.59
N ASP A 37 3.87 16.98 4.59
CA ASP A 37 3.94 15.55 4.82
C ASP A 37 4.06 14.76 3.51
N TYR A 38 4.19 13.45 3.64
CA TYR A 38 4.29 12.51 2.54
C TYR A 38 2.89 12.03 2.11
N GLY A 39 2.74 11.75 0.82
CA GLY A 39 1.57 11.09 0.25
C GLY A 39 1.95 9.85 -0.55
N PHE A 40 0.95 9.06 -0.94
CA PHE A 40 1.16 7.94 -1.84
C PHE A 40 -0.04 7.74 -2.77
N GLU A 41 0.20 7.12 -3.91
CA GLU A 41 -0.84 6.67 -4.83
C GLU A 41 -0.49 5.31 -5.42
N MET A 42 -1.48 4.41 -5.46
CA MET A 42 -1.38 3.17 -6.23
C MET A 42 -1.83 3.40 -7.67
N ILE A 43 -1.00 2.99 -8.61
CA ILE A 43 -1.24 3.13 -10.05
C ILE A 43 -1.29 1.72 -10.64
N ASN A 44 -2.48 1.33 -11.09
CA ASN A 44 -2.68 0.07 -11.79
C ASN A 44 -2.36 0.26 -13.28
N GLU A 45 -1.31 -0.40 -13.77
CA GLU A 45 -1.00 -0.44 -15.21
C GLU A 45 -1.59 -1.72 -15.81
N GLU A 46 -2.92 -1.74 -16.00
CA GLU A 46 -3.66 -2.91 -16.50
C GLU A 46 -3.03 -3.51 -17.76
N ILE A 47 -2.61 -2.67 -18.71
CA ILE A 47 -1.97 -3.08 -19.98
C ILE A 47 -0.68 -3.87 -19.74
N LYS A 48 0.04 -3.61 -18.65
CA LYS A 48 1.31 -4.29 -18.32
C LYS A 48 1.19 -5.32 -17.21
N GLY A 49 0.00 -5.51 -16.65
CA GLY A 49 -0.29 -6.52 -15.63
C GLY A 49 0.48 -6.32 -14.32
N PHE A 50 0.87 -5.09 -13.97
CA PHE A 50 1.49 -4.82 -12.66
C PHE A 50 0.95 -3.52 -12.05
N THR A 51 1.05 -3.45 -10.73
CA THR A 51 0.72 -2.26 -9.94
C THR A 51 2.00 -1.56 -9.51
N LYS A 52 1.99 -0.24 -9.58
CA LYS A 52 3.00 0.63 -8.97
C LYS A 52 2.43 1.30 -7.75
N ILE A 53 3.31 1.63 -6.81
CA ILE A 53 3.01 2.61 -5.79
C ILE A 53 4.01 3.76 -5.92
N VAL A 54 3.50 4.98 -5.89
CA VAL A 54 4.32 6.19 -5.90
C VAL A 54 4.19 6.86 -4.55
N PHE A 55 5.30 6.98 -3.82
CA PHE A 55 5.37 7.86 -2.65
C PHE A 55 5.88 9.21 -3.09
N TYR A 56 5.28 10.28 -2.60
CA TYR A 56 5.64 11.63 -3.00
C TYR A 56 5.63 12.61 -1.84
N CYS A 57 6.41 13.67 -1.96
CA CYS A 57 6.37 14.82 -1.07
C CYS A 57 6.69 16.11 -1.83
N ASN A 58 6.23 17.22 -1.27
CA ASN A 58 6.57 18.55 -1.74
C ASN A 58 7.98 18.92 -1.32
N VAL A 59 8.77 19.47 -2.25
CA VAL A 59 10.11 19.99 -2.01
C VAL A 59 10.00 21.49 -1.83
N TYR A 60 10.53 22.02 -0.73
CA TYR A 60 10.56 23.44 -0.42
C TYR A 60 11.99 23.97 -0.48
N GLN A 61 12.14 25.25 -0.79
CA GLN A 61 13.45 25.90 -0.70
C GLN A 61 13.82 26.14 0.76
N ASP A 62 14.99 25.66 1.17
CA ASP A 62 15.51 25.86 2.52
C ASP A 62 15.51 27.34 2.95
N ASN A 63 15.23 27.57 4.24
CA ASN A 63 15.32 28.88 4.91
C ASN A 63 14.42 30.00 4.37
N THR A 64 13.42 29.71 3.53
CA THR A 64 12.53 30.75 2.99
C THR A 64 11.26 30.98 3.80
N GLY A 65 10.89 30.06 4.71
CA GLY A 65 9.58 30.08 5.37
C GLY A 65 8.40 29.97 4.39
N SER A 66 8.67 29.75 3.10
CA SER A 66 7.67 29.70 2.03
C SER A 66 6.77 28.48 2.20
N GLU A 67 5.46 28.71 2.10
CA GLU A 67 4.45 27.65 2.01
C GLU A 67 4.26 27.15 0.57
N ILE A 68 4.95 27.77 -0.40
CA ILE A 68 4.92 27.38 -1.80
C ILE A 68 6.09 26.44 -2.09
N PRO A 69 5.83 25.20 -2.53
CA PRO A 69 6.89 24.27 -2.91
C PRO A 69 7.60 24.72 -4.19
N ILE A 70 8.85 24.27 -4.38
CA ILE A 70 9.62 24.47 -5.63
C ILE A 70 9.55 23.25 -6.56
N GLY A 71 9.01 22.14 -6.07
CA GLY A 71 8.84 20.92 -6.86
C GLY A 71 8.25 19.79 -6.04
N ILE A 72 8.19 18.60 -6.65
CA ILE A 72 7.72 17.38 -6.03
C ILE A 72 8.80 16.31 -6.22
N LEU A 73 9.11 15.59 -5.14
CA LEU A 73 9.92 14.38 -5.18
C LEU A 73 8.98 13.18 -5.20
N GLY A 74 9.19 12.25 -6.13
CA GLY A 74 8.42 11.01 -6.24
C GLY A 74 9.33 9.78 -6.33
N ILE A 75 8.98 8.73 -5.60
CA ILE A 75 9.64 7.43 -5.63
C ILE A 75 8.64 6.37 -6.06
N VAL A 76 8.95 5.68 -7.16
CA VAL A 76 8.07 4.68 -7.77
C VAL A 76 8.59 3.28 -7.45
N PHE A 77 7.76 2.47 -6.78
CA PHE A 77 8.03 1.06 -6.52
C PHE A 77 7.13 0.16 -7.36
N ASN A 78 7.65 -1.01 -7.71
CA ASN A 78 6.84 -2.09 -8.26
C ASN A 78 6.11 -2.78 -7.09
N TRP A 79 4.86 -2.39 -6.87
CA TRP A 79 4.03 -2.90 -5.78
C TRP A 79 3.86 -4.41 -5.87
N SER A 80 3.60 -4.93 -7.07
CA SER A 80 3.42 -6.37 -7.30
C SER A 80 4.65 -7.16 -6.82
N LYS A 81 5.87 -6.75 -7.18
CA LYS A 81 7.10 -7.42 -6.71
C LYS A 81 7.30 -7.29 -5.21
N PHE A 82 7.06 -6.10 -4.66
CA PHE A 82 7.25 -5.84 -3.25
C PHE A 82 6.30 -6.68 -2.39
N ILE A 83 5.03 -6.76 -2.75
CA ILE A 83 4.07 -7.55 -1.97
C ILE A 83 4.31 -9.05 -2.10
N HIS A 84 4.71 -9.54 -3.27
CA HIS A 84 5.11 -10.94 -3.41
C HIS A 84 6.24 -11.31 -2.46
N CYS A 85 7.22 -10.41 -2.26
CA CYS A 85 8.29 -10.60 -1.29
C CYS A 85 7.74 -10.70 0.13
N ILE A 86 6.87 -9.76 0.54
CA ILE A 86 6.26 -9.74 1.88
C ILE A 86 5.49 -11.03 2.16
N PHE A 87 4.67 -11.48 1.22
CA PHE A 87 3.87 -12.69 1.42
C PHE A 87 4.74 -13.95 1.47
N ASN A 88 5.78 -14.05 0.64
CA ASN A 88 6.70 -15.19 0.67
C ASN A 88 7.59 -15.21 1.93
N GLU A 89 7.92 -14.05 2.49
CA GLU A 89 8.72 -13.94 3.71
C GLU A 89 7.87 -13.95 4.99
N THR A 90 6.53 -14.01 4.87
CA THR A 90 5.65 -14.15 6.03
C THR A 90 5.93 -15.51 6.68
N PRO A 91 6.25 -15.57 7.99
CA PRO A 91 6.71 -16.78 8.65
C PRO A 91 5.56 -17.75 8.89
N LEU A 92 5.21 -18.52 7.86
CA LEU A 92 4.26 -19.62 7.89
C LEU A 92 5.01 -20.94 7.72
N TYR A 93 4.58 -21.98 8.43
CA TYR A 93 5.07 -23.33 8.17
C TYR A 93 4.46 -23.88 6.88
N ASP A 94 5.14 -24.84 6.24
CA ASP A 94 4.70 -25.43 4.96
C ASP A 94 3.27 -25.98 5.04
N ASP A 95 2.88 -26.55 6.19
CA ASP A 95 1.56 -27.13 6.40
C ASP A 95 0.46 -26.10 6.72
N GLU A 96 0.84 -24.83 6.89
CA GLU A 96 -0.05 -23.67 7.07
C GLU A 96 -0.30 -22.91 5.78
N LEU A 97 0.61 -23.00 4.79
CA LEU A 97 0.54 -22.23 3.54
C LEU A 97 -0.77 -22.45 2.78
N ASP A 98 -1.26 -23.69 2.73
CA ASP A 98 -2.47 -24.04 1.99
C ASP A 98 -3.77 -23.62 2.70
N SER A 99 -3.74 -23.41 4.02
CA SER A 99 -4.90 -22.99 4.81
C SER A 99 -4.88 -21.50 5.19
N THR A 100 -3.84 -20.77 4.81
CA THR A 100 -3.63 -19.38 5.21
C THR A 100 -3.83 -18.41 4.05
N SER A 101 -4.67 -17.41 4.29
CA SER A 101 -4.89 -16.27 3.40
C SER A 101 -4.24 -15.02 3.97
N LEU A 102 -3.64 -14.21 3.10
CA LEU A 102 -2.93 -12.99 3.45
C LEU A 102 -3.56 -11.82 2.70
N PHE A 103 -3.83 -10.72 3.38
CA PHE A 103 -4.43 -9.53 2.77
C PHE A 103 -3.76 -8.26 3.27
N ILE A 104 -3.64 -7.27 2.38
CA ILE A 104 -3.34 -5.89 2.74
C ILE A 104 -4.53 -5.03 2.29
N PHE A 105 -5.05 -4.19 3.17
CA PHE A 105 -6.12 -3.23 2.88
C PHE A 105 -5.62 -1.80 3.09
N ASP A 106 -6.21 -0.83 2.38
CA ASP A 106 -6.09 0.58 2.74
C ASP A 106 -6.99 0.95 3.93
N SER A 107 -6.92 2.22 4.33
CA SER A 107 -7.74 2.78 5.41
C SER A 107 -9.24 2.80 5.12
N ASN A 108 -9.64 2.67 3.86
CA ASN A 108 -11.04 2.64 3.42
C ASN A 108 -11.57 1.20 3.28
N GLY A 109 -10.71 0.20 3.48
CA GLY A 109 -11.04 -1.21 3.34
C GLY A 109 -10.95 -1.75 1.91
N ASN A 110 -10.33 -1.03 0.99
CA ASN A 110 -10.03 -1.56 -0.34
C ASN A 110 -8.83 -2.50 -0.25
N LYS A 111 -8.91 -3.65 -0.93
CA LYS A 111 -7.79 -4.59 -1.04
C LYS A 111 -6.67 -3.97 -1.88
N LEU A 112 -5.48 -3.89 -1.30
CA LEU A 112 -4.25 -3.49 -1.98
C LEU A 112 -3.48 -4.69 -2.51
N ALA A 113 -3.59 -5.82 -1.82
CA ALA A 113 -3.07 -7.10 -2.28
C ALA A 113 -3.67 -8.26 -1.50
N GLU A 114 -3.65 -9.45 -2.11
CA GLU A 114 -4.14 -10.66 -1.47
C GLU A 114 -3.44 -11.94 -1.96
N ILE A 115 -3.37 -12.93 -1.08
CA ILE A 115 -3.35 -14.35 -1.40
C ILE A 115 -4.57 -14.92 -0.70
N ASN A 116 -5.64 -15.18 -1.46
CA ASN A 116 -6.88 -15.69 -0.92
C ASN A 116 -6.99 -17.20 -1.13
N LYS A 117 -7.03 -17.96 -0.03
CA LYS A 117 -7.26 -19.41 0.01
C LYS A 117 -8.65 -19.76 0.57
N LEU A 118 -9.42 -18.76 0.99
CA LEU A 118 -10.80 -18.95 1.40
C LEU A 118 -11.68 -19.30 0.20
N LYS A 119 -12.81 -19.95 0.45
CA LYS A 119 -13.78 -20.29 -0.60
C LYS A 119 -14.41 -19.06 -1.24
N ASN A 120 -14.58 -17.98 -0.47
CA ASN A 120 -15.22 -16.75 -0.89
C ASN A 120 -14.27 -15.58 -0.76
N ASP A 121 -14.56 -14.52 -1.51
CA ASP A 121 -13.81 -13.28 -1.39
C ASP A 121 -14.09 -12.59 -0.06
N ILE A 122 -13.03 -12.13 0.61
CA ILE A 122 -13.16 -11.41 1.87
C ILE A 122 -13.28 -9.91 1.57
N THR A 123 -14.22 -9.24 2.22
CA THR A 123 -14.33 -7.79 2.18
C THR A 123 -14.07 -7.20 3.55
N TYR A 124 -13.84 -5.90 3.59
CA TYR A 124 -13.71 -5.15 4.84
C TYR A 124 -14.91 -5.36 5.78
N LYS A 125 -16.10 -5.60 5.24
CA LYS A 125 -17.31 -5.79 6.04
C LYS A 125 -17.22 -7.01 6.94
N GLU A 126 -16.71 -8.13 6.43
CA GLU A 126 -16.50 -9.35 7.22
C GLU A 126 -15.44 -9.15 8.31
N LEU A 127 -14.49 -8.23 8.10
CA LEU A 127 -13.35 -7.97 9.00
C LEU A 127 -13.58 -6.79 9.96
N SER A 128 -14.67 -6.05 9.78
CA SER A 128 -14.92 -4.76 10.44
C SER A 128 -14.85 -4.81 11.97
N LYS A 129 -15.25 -5.94 12.59
CA LYS A 129 -15.15 -6.15 14.03
C LYS A 129 -13.70 -6.23 14.52
N SER A 130 -12.84 -6.91 13.76
CA SER A 130 -11.43 -7.07 14.09
C SER A 130 -10.66 -5.75 13.94
N PHE A 131 -11.09 -4.87 13.03
CA PHE A 131 -10.42 -3.60 12.73
C PHE A 131 -10.64 -2.52 13.80
N GLY A 132 -11.50 -2.76 14.79
CA GLY A 132 -11.71 -1.85 15.93
C GLY A 132 -10.49 -1.71 16.86
N LYS A 133 -9.43 -2.51 16.68
CA LYS A 133 -8.17 -2.42 17.43
C LYS A 133 -7.00 -2.27 16.46
N LYS A 134 -5.94 -1.55 16.85
CA LYS A 134 -4.74 -1.37 16.03
C LYS A 134 -3.98 -2.68 15.76
N LYS A 135 -4.08 -3.66 16.65
CA LYS A 135 -3.46 -4.99 16.52
C LYS A 135 -4.22 -5.97 17.41
N ASN A 136 -4.61 -7.11 16.87
CA ASN A 136 -5.27 -8.17 17.61
C ASN A 136 -5.19 -9.52 16.86
N PHE A 137 -5.70 -10.55 17.51
CA PHE A 137 -6.07 -11.80 16.85
C PHE A 137 -7.36 -12.31 17.51
N GLU A 138 -8.12 -13.10 16.78
CA GLU A 138 -9.32 -13.77 17.29
C GLU A 138 -9.59 -15.08 16.54
N THR A 139 -10.29 -16.00 17.20
CA THR A 139 -10.93 -17.14 16.54
C THR A 139 -12.38 -16.78 16.30
N THR A 140 -12.81 -16.83 15.04
CA THR A 140 -14.15 -16.40 14.64
C THR A 140 -14.67 -17.28 13.50
N MET A 141 -15.95 -17.10 13.16
CA MET A 141 -16.59 -17.80 12.06
C MET A 141 -16.66 -16.89 10.83
N ILE A 142 -16.05 -17.31 9.73
CA ILE A 142 -16.09 -16.63 8.43
C ILE A 142 -16.54 -17.65 7.39
N PHE A 143 -17.61 -17.35 6.64
CA PHE A 143 -18.18 -18.23 5.61
C PHE A 143 -18.36 -19.70 6.08
N ASP A 144 -19.01 -19.87 7.25
CA ASP A 144 -19.28 -21.16 7.88
C ASP A 144 -18.04 -21.99 8.26
N SER A 145 -16.86 -21.35 8.28
CA SER A 145 -15.60 -21.98 8.69
C SER A 145 -15.06 -21.29 9.93
N THR A 146 -14.60 -22.06 10.92
CA THR A 146 -13.85 -21.51 12.05
C THR A 146 -12.46 -21.15 11.56
N VAL A 147 -12.07 -19.90 11.77
CA VAL A 147 -10.78 -19.36 11.34
C VAL A 147 -10.08 -18.67 12.50
N THR A 148 -8.75 -18.65 12.45
CA THR A 148 -7.93 -17.74 13.24
C THR A 148 -7.61 -16.52 12.38
N LEU A 149 -8.04 -15.34 12.83
CA LEU A 149 -7.79 -14.06 12.18
C LEU A 149 -6.76 -13.28 12.99
N GLY A 150 -5.66 -12.87 12.35
CA GLY A 150 -4.70 -11.91 12.88
C GLY A 150 -4.79 -10.59 12.12
N HIS A 151 -4.73 -9.47 12.83
CA HIS A 151 -4.78 -8.13 12.25
C HIS A 151 -3.75 -7.19 12.87
N ALA A 152 -3.18 -6.33 12.03
CA ALA A 152 -2.38 -5.19 12.46
C ALA A 152 -2.57 -4.01 11.51
N GLN A 153 -2.75 -2.82 12.07
CA GLN A 153 -2.68 -1.55 11.37
C GLN A 153 -1.23 -1.07 11.31
N SER A 154 -0.82 -0.55 10.16
CA SER A 154 0.48 0.08 9.97
C SER A 154 0.68 1.19 11.01
N VAL A 155 1.79 1.13 11.73
CA VAL A 155 2.16 2.12 12.76
C VAL A 155 2.69 3.42 12.15
N GLY A 156 2.85 3.47 10.83
CA GLY A 156 3.48 4.59 10.13
C GLY A 156 4.99 4.64 10.33
N TYR A 157 5.62 5.63 9.69
CA TYR A 157 7.02 5.97 9.88
C TYR A 157 7.14 7.49 10.00
N GLU A 158 7.82 7.95 11.06
CA GLU A 158 7.83 9.36 11.47
C GLU A 158 6.42 9.95 11.63
N LYS A 159 6.00 10.83 10.71
CA LYS A 159 4.68 11.47 10.68
C LYS A 159 3.78 10.96 9.55
N PHE A 160 4.27 10.01 8.76
CA PHE A 160 3.54 9.45 7.64
C PHE A 160 2.81 8.17 8.03
N PHE A 161 1.50 8.17 7.84
CA PHE A 161 0.64 7.04 8.15
C PHE A 161 -0.18 6.68 6.91
N THR A 162 0.03 5.46 6.40
CA THR A 162 -0.76 4.96 5.27
C THR A 162 -2.17 4.52 5.68
N GLY A 163 -2.36 4.24 6.97
CA GLY A 163 -3.59 3.64 7.48
C GLY A 163 -3.82 2.20 7.01
N TRP A 164 -2.82 1.57 6.38
CA TRP A 164 -2.96 0.21 5.86
C TRP A 164 -3.18 -0.82 6.96
N HIS A 165 -3.87 -1.90 6.61
CA HIS A 165 -4.13 -3.03 7.50
C HIS A 165 -3.59 -4.31 6.88
N SER A 166 -2.76 -5.04 7.62
CA SER A 166 -2.37 -6.40 7.30
C SER A 166 -3.29 -7.39 8.02
N VAL A 167 -3.79 -8.38 7.28
CA VAL A 167 -4.70 -9.41 7.79
C VAL A 167 -4.19 -10.78 7.39
N ILE A 168 -4.16 -11.70 8.34
CA ILE A 168 -3.86 -13.11 8.14
C ILE A 168 -5.10 -13.90 8.57
N ILE A 169 -5.58 -14.81 7.73
CA ILE A 169 -6.73 -15.66 8.04
C ILE A 169 -6.33 -17.11 7.80
N GLN A 170 -6.28 -17.90 8.86
CA GLN A 170 -5.97 -19.33 8.78
C GLN A 170 -7.22 -20.15 9.05
N SER A 171 -7.63 -20.96 8.09
CA SER A 171 -8.72 -21.92 8.26
C SER A 171 -8.27 -23.04 9.21
N GLN A 172 -9.09 -23.36 10.21
CA GLN A 172 -8.81 -24.51 11.05
C GLN A 172 -9.05 -25.80 10.25
N LYS A 173 -8.07 -26.71 10.27
CA LYS A 173 -8.27 -28.06 9.73
C LYS A 173 -9.36 -28.73 10.56
N SER A 174 -10.43 -29.20 9.91
CA SER A 174 -11.40 -30.06 10.57
C SER A 174 -10.67 -31.32 11.03
N CYS A 175 -10.65 -31.58 12.33
CA CYS A 175 -10.18 -32.85 12.89
C CYS A 175 -11.04 -34.01 12.42
#